data_AF-A0A814VEL6-F1
#
_entry.id   AF-A0A814VEL6-F1
#
_cell.length_a   1.000
_cell.length_b   1.000
_cell.length_c   1.000
_cell.angle_alpha   90.00
_cell.angle_beta   90.00
_cell.angle_gamma   90.00
#
_symmetry.space_group_name_H-M   'P 1'
#
loop_
_entity.id
_entity.type
_entity.pdbx_description
1 polymer ?
#
loop_
_entity_poly.entity_id
_entity_poly.type
_entity_poly.pdbx_seq_one_letter_code
_entity_poly.pdbx_strand_id
1 'polypeptide(L)' 'MADPKKAIANIPDFNGESIDKIESWCLRIEYAFASQNIQDPARLLVIPTKLNGQALMWYDRMHRTTLFQTNI' A
#
# COMPACT_ATOMS: atom_id res chain seq x y z
N MET A 1 -17.16 7.82 10.69
CA MET A 1 -15.81 7.79 10.10
C MET A 1 -15.78 6.66 9.08
N ALA A 2 -15.18 6.89 7.90
CA ALA A 2 -14.93 5.80 6.95
C ALA A 2 -13.98 4.77 7.60
N ASP A 3 -14.23 3.47 7.37
CA ASP A 3 -13.41 2.38 7.88
C ASP A 3 -12.40 1.99 6.80
N PRO A 4 -11.11 2.37 6.94
CA PRO A 4 -10.10 2.11 5.92
C PRO A 4 -9.93 0.62 5.61
N LYS A 5 -10.19 -0.26 6.59
CA LYS A 5 -10.07 -1.71 6.41
C LYS A 5 -11.19 -2.28 5.55
N LYS A 6 -12.41 -1.73 5.65
CA LYS A 6 -13.53 -2.10 4.76
C LYS A 6 -13.32 -1.61 3.33
N ALA A 7 -12.72 -0.45 3.13
CA ALA A 7 -12.45 0.12 1.81
C ALA A 7 -11.60 -0.76 0.91
N ILE A 8 -10.63 -1.40 1.54
CA ILE A 8 -9.58 -2.13 0.85
C ILE A 8 -9.84 -3.63 0.81
N ALA A 9 -10.91 -4.12 1.44
CA ALA A 9 -11.20 -5.54 1.50
C ALA A 9 -11.25 -6.19 0.10
N ASN A 10 -11.72 -5.43 -0.90
CA ASN A 10 -11.86 -5.87 -2.29
C ASN A 10 -10.62 -5.60 -3.17
N ILE A 11 -9.55 -5.02 -2.60
CA ILE A 11 -8.29 -4.82 -3.32
C ILE A 11 -7.49 -6.12 -3.23
N PRO A 12 -7.06 -6.69 -4.38
CA PRO A 12 -6.21 -7.87 -4.39
C PRO A 12 -4.83 -7.55 -3.79
N ASP A 13 -4.21 -8.55 -3.17
CA ASP A 13 -2.84 -8.38 -2.70
C ASP A 13 -1.87 -8.28 -3.87
N PHE A 14 -0.75 -7.58 -3.66
CA PHE A 14 0.34 -7.45 -4.62
C PHE A 14 1.59 -8.15 -4.09
N ASN A 15 2.08 -9.13 -4.87
CA ASN A 15 3.22 -9.97 -4.50
C ASN A 15 4.56 -9.49 -5.10
N GLY A 16 4.52 -8.58 -6.08
CA GLY A 16 5.69 -8.06 -6.76
C GLY A 16 6.20 -8.91 -7.94
N GLU A 17 5.47 -9.94 -8.39
CA GLU A 17 5.96 -10.87 -9.43
C GLU A 17 5.86 -10.32 -10.87
N SER A 18 5.02 -9.32 -11.12
CA SER A 18 4.82 -8.78 -12.47
C SER A 18 4.68 -7.26 -12.44
N ILE A 19 5.62 -6.59 -13.10
CA ILE A 19 5.63 -5.14 -13.25
C ILE A 19 4.40 -4.64 -14.02
N ASP A 20 3.93 -5.40 -15.01
CA ASP A 20 2.76 -5.05 -15.82
C ASP A 20 1.48 -4.96 -14.99
N LYS A 21 1.45 -5.59 -13.81
CA LYS A 21 0.30 -5.55 -12.89
C LYS A 21 0.35 -4.37 -11.92
N ILE A 22 1.47 -3.65 -11.82
CA ILE A 22 1.64 -2.61 -10.79
C ILE A 22 0.71 -1.44 -11.03
N GLU A 23 0.59 -0.96 -12.28
CA GLU A 23 -0.26 0.17 -12.63
C GLU A 23 -1.74 -0.14 -12.36
N SER A 24 -2.18 -1.33 -12.80
CA SER A 24 -3.55 -1.80 -12.55
C SER A 24 -3.85 -1.95 -11.06
N TRP A 25 -2.86 -2.34 -10.25
CA TRP A 25 -3.01 -2.42 -8.80
C TRP A 25 -3.10 -1.03 -8.16
N CYS A 26 -2.21 -0.10 -8.54
CA CYS A 26 -2.23 1.30 -8.09
C CYS A 26 -3.56 1.99 -8.39
N LEU A 27 -4.11 1.84 -9.60
CA LEU A 27 -5.40 2.42 -9.96
C LEU A 27 -6.55 1.90 -9.10
N ARG A 28 -6.54 0.60 -8.77
CA ARG A 28 -7.58 -0.02 -7.92
C ARG A 28 -7.53 0.49 -6.49
N ILE A 29 -6.32 0.65 -5.92
CA ILE A 29 -6.16 1.13 -4.55
C ILE A 29 -6.50 2.62 -4.43
N GLU A 30 -6.12 3.44 -5.43
CA GLU A 30 -6.50 4.84 -5.50
C GLU A 30 -8.01 5.04 -5.61
N TYR A 31 -8.67 4.26 -6.47
CA TYR A 31 -10.13 4.27 -6.59
C TYR A 31 -10.81 3.94 -5.26
N ALA A 32 -10.34 2.91 -4.56
CA ALA A 32 -10.85 2.53 -3.25
C ALA A 32 -10.69 3.65 -2.22
N PHE A 33 -9.50 4.29 -2.17
CA PHE A 33 -9.25 5.42 -1.29
C PHE A 33 -10.13 6.63 -1.58
N ALA A 34 -10.32 6.97 -2.86
CA ALA A 34 -11.17 8.07 -3.29
C ALA A 34 -12.64 7.80 -2.93
N SER A 35 -13.15 6.60 -3.20
CA SER A 35 -14.54 6.22 -2.94
C SER A 35 -14.96 6.32 -1.47
N GLN A 36 -13.99 6.18 -0.55
CA GLN A 36 -14.22 6.23 0.90
C GLN A 36 -13.66 7.48 1.57
N ASN A 37 -13.18 8.45 0.78
CA ASN A 37 -12.59 9.70 1.27
C ASN A 37 -11.47 9.47 2.31
N ILE A 38 -10.65 8.44 2.09
CA ILE A 38 -9.53 8.11 2.99
C ILE A 38 -8.44 9.17 2.82
N GLN A 39 -8.00 9.76 3.93
CA GLN A 39 -6.94 10.77 3.97
C GLN A 39 -5.56 10.13 3.83
N ASP A 40 -4.60 10.84 3.23
CA ASP A 40 -3.27 10.33 2.90
C ASP A 40 -2.53 9.64 4.06
N PRO A 41 -2.55 10.16 5.31
CA PRO A 41 -1.90 9.47 6.43
C PRO A 41 -2.47 8.06 6.69
N ALA A 42 -3.78 7.88 6.50
CA ALA A 42 -4.42 6.58 6.65
C ALA A 42 -4.14 5.66 5.46
N ARG A 43 -3.93 6.21 4.25
CA ARG A 43 -3.54 5.43 3.05
C ARG A 43 -2.19 4.75 3.26
N LEU A 44 -1.22 5.45 3.85
CA LEU A 44 0.12 4.92 4.12
C LEU A 44 0.11 3.74 5.10
N LEU A 45 -0.82 3.72 6.07
CA LEU A 45 -0.97 2.59 7.00
C LEU A 45 -1.62 1.37 6.35
N VAL A 46 -2.34 1.59 5.25
CA VAL A 46 -3.14 0.57 4.57
C VAL A 46 -2.35 -0.16 3.49
N ILE A 47 -1.56 0.55 2.69
CA ILE A 47 -0.74 -0.02 1.61
C ILE A 47 0.03 -1.29 2.04
N PRO A 48 0.81 -1.31 3.15
CA PRO A 48 1.57 -2.50 3.54
C PRO A 48 0.69 -3.72 3.84
N THR A 49 -0.56 -3.52 4.27
CA THR A 49 -1.49 -4.63 4.55
C THR A 49 -1.95 -5.37 3.29
N LYS A 50 -1.67 -4.80 2.11
CA LYS A 50 -1.99 -5.35 0.78
C LYS A 50 -0.77 -5.79 0.00
N LEU A 51 0.41 -5.71 0.60
CA LEU A 51 1.62 -6.25 0.03
C LEU A 51 1.88 -7.63 0.63
N ASN A 52 2.35 -8.55 -0.20
CA ASN A 52 2.88 -9.84 0.24
C ASN A 52 4.12 -10.20 -0.60
N GLY A 53 4.74 -11.34 -0.32
CA GLY A 53 5.89 -11.83 -1.09
C GLY A 53 7.03 -10.81 -1.22
N GLN A 54 7.55 -10.65 -2.44
CA GLN A 54 8.68 -9.77 -2.73
C GLN A 54 8.34 -8.29 -2.52
N ALA A 55 7.10 -7.88 -2.81
CA ALA A 55 6.67 -6.50 -2.62
C ALA A 55 6.68 -6.08 -1.15
N LEU A 56 6.23 -6.96 -0.24
CA LEU A 56 6.29 -6.69 1.20
C LEU A 56 7.74 -6.64 1.69
N MET A 57 8.59 -7.57 1.24
CA MET A 57 10.01 -7.56 1.59
C MET A 57 10.72 -6.28 1.12
N TRP A 58 10.39 -5.81 -0.09
CA TRP A 58 10.89 -4.54 -0.61
C TRP A 58 10.43 -3.35 0.24
N TYR A 59 9.14 -3.29 0.57
CA TYR A 59 8.57 -2.22 1.38
C TYR A 59 9.22 -2.16 2.76
N ASP A 60 9.36 -3.29 3.44
CA ASP A 60 10.01 -3.38 4.76
C ASP A 60 11.47 -2.93 4.69
N ARG A 61 12.20 -3.31 3.63
CA ARG A 61 13.58 -2.88 3.43
C ARG A 61 13.68 -1.37 3.24
N MET A 62 12.81 -0.79 2.42
CA MET A 62 12.80 0.65 2.17
C MET A 62 12.46 1.43 3.43
N HIS A 63 11.40 1.06 4.15
CA HIS A 63 10.99 1.73 5.39
C HIS A 63 12.03 1.64 6.50
N ARG A 64 12.72 0.50 6.64
CA ARG A 64 13.86 0.39 7.58
C ARG A 64 15.00 1.30 7.18
N THR A 65 15.34 1.36 5.88
CA THR A 65 16.45 2.19 5.38
C THR A 65 16.18 3.68 5.56
N THR A 66 14.94 4.14 5.35
CA THR A 66 14.56 5.55 5.56
C THR A 66 14.68 5.98 7.01
N LEU A 67 14.32 5.11 7.97
CA LEU A 67 14.47 5.38 9.41
C LEU A 67 15.94 5.50 9.87
N PHE A 68 16.86 4.80 9.21
CA PHE A 68 18.30 4.93 9.49
C PHE A 68 18.91 6.19 8.86
N GLN A 69 18.32 6.72 7.78
CA GLN A 69 18.81 7.94 7.12
C GLN A 69 18.30 9.24 7.75
N THR A 70 17.28 9.20 8.62
CA THR A 70 16.76 10.40 9.32
C THR A 70 17.44 10.68 10.67
N ASN A 71 18.43 9.86 11.08
CA ASN A 71 19.18 10.00 12.33
C ASN A 71 20.66 10.38 12.11
N ILE A 72 20.98 11.09 11.03
CA ILE A 72 22.32 11.67 10.76
C ILE A 72 22.19 13.17 10.57
#